data_AF-A0A0W1KRM6-F1
#
_entry.id   AF-A0A0W1KRM6-F1
#
_cell.length_a   1.000
_cell.length_b   1.000
_cell.length_c   1.000
_cell.angle_alpha   90.00
_cell.angle_beta   90.00
_cell.angle_gamma   90.00
#
_symmetry.space_group_name_H-M   'P 1'
#
loop_
_entity.id
_entity.type
_entity.pdbx_description
1 polymer ?
#
loop_
_entity_poly.entity_id
_entity_poly.type
_entity_poly.pdbx_seq_one_letter_code
_entity_poly.pdbx_strand_id
1 'polypeptide(L)'
;MNVQGHYFPNASSNYQLCVATVSGSHVEINHGGHAPVRYAINELNLSSAIAGIADELSFDDGGRFIPLDTEFRWPFNAKSHHSLERLEKNKWAIIAAIVVTPLFMWFMLYKVVPAIAVYSVDTLPHSVVEQMGEQSFAVIKKLALDPTELPAEQQATVQQHFNTMLDALALEKSVYRLSFYKSQSFGANAFALPHGRIVVTDELANLLADKPNALKAVLLHEIGHVVHQHSVRITAQSAASTIVLAVIFGDLEGIAEVALGTGASFAQQGFSRDMEREADSYALTQLEYLGYSSNDFADAIEALQGAHTTENEHLKKVNNLLEYLSSHPSSQERIDNARK
;
A
#
# COMPACT_ATOMS: atom_id res chain seq x y z
N MET A 1 14.99 56.44 18.52
CA MET A 1 15.82 55.26 18.90
C MET A 1 16.64 54.87 17.68
N ASN A 2 17.96 54.68 17.80
CA ASN A 2 18.83 54.47 16.65
C ASN A 2 19.41 53.05 16.70
N VAL A 3 19.23 52.28 15.63
CA VAL A 3 19.64 50.87 15.53
C VAL A 3 20.52 50.73 14.29
N GLN A 4 21.72 50.18 14.45
CA GLN A 4 22.60 49.89 13.31
C GLN A 4 22.26 48.53 12.73
N GLY A 5 22.27 48.43 11.40
CA GLY A 5 21.89 47.20 10.71
C GLY A 5 22.24 47.19 9.23
N HIS A 6 21.99 46.06 8.61
CA HIS A 6 22.09 45.86 7.18
C HIS A 6 20.76 46.16 6.51
N TYR A 7 20.76 47.11 5.58
CA TYR A 7 19.61 47.40 4.74
C TYR A 7 19.79 46.83 3.34
N PHE A 8 18.77 46.14 2.85
CA PHE A 8 18.66 45.56 1.52
C PHE A 8 17.56 46.31 0.77
N PRO A 9 17.87 47.24 -0.17
CA PRO A 9 16.85 47.99 -0.90
C PRO A 9 16.19 47.15 -2.02
N ASN A 10 14.90 47.37 -2.29
CA ASN A 10 14.18 46.91 -3.48
C ASN A 10 14.39 45.43 -3.86
N ALA A 11 14.27 44.51 -2.88
CA ALA A 11 14.50 43.07 -3.08
C ALA A 11 15.90 42.70 -3.63
N SER A 12 16.91 43.58 -3.46
CA SER A 12 18.29 43.31 -3.83
C SER A 12 19.01 42.44 -2.80
N SER A 13 19.98 41.65 -3.25
CA SER A 13 20.92 40.94 -2.36
C SER A 13 22.09 41.81 -1.89
N ASN A 14 22.24 43.02 -2.44
CA ASN A 14 23.26 43.97 -1.99
C ASN A 14 22.79 44.66 -0.72
N TYR A 15 23.62 44.63 0.33
CA TYR A 15 23.35 45.31 1.59
C TYR A 15 24.19 46.56 1.76
N GLN A 16 23.67 47.49 2.55
CA GLN A 16 24.39 48.66 3.01
C GLN A 16 24.30 48.76 4.52
N LEU A 17 25.36 49.25 5.17
CA LEU A 17 25.36 49.50 6.60
C LEU A 17 24.68 50.84 6.90
N CYS A 18 23.60 50.79 7.67
CA CYS A 18 22.67 51.92 7.82
C CYS A 18 22.21 52.05 9.25
N VAL A 19 21.67 53.22 9.58
CA VAL A 19 21.05 53.47 10.89
C VAL A 19 19.56 53.65 10.71
N ALA A 20 18.78 52.73 11.28
CA ALA A 20 17.34 52.87 11.40
C ALA A 20 17.00 53.70 12.65
N THR A 21 16.30 54.80 12.46
CA THR A 21 15.86 55.72 13.50
C THR A 21 14.35 55.64 13.66
N VAL A 22 13.88 55.19 14.83
CA VAL A 22 12.46 55.19 15.16
C VAL A 22 12.07 56.56 15.72
N SER A 23 11.10 57.22 15.07
CA SER A 23 10.56 58.52 15.46
C SER A 23 9.03 58.53 15.36
N GLY A 24 8.37 58.48 16.52
CA GLY A 24 6.91 58.45 16.61
C GLY A 24 6.31 57.24 15.88
N SER A 25 5.51 57.50 14.84
CA SER A 25 4.82 56.47 14.02
C SER A 25 5.61 56.02 12.78
N HIS A 26 6.89 56.40 12.65
CA HIS A 26 7.70 56.12 11.47
C HIS A 26 9.08 55.56 11.83
N VAL A 27 9.62 54.77 10.90
CA VAL A 27 11.01 54.31 10.89
C VAL A 27 11.72 55.00 9.73
N GLU A 28 12.81 55.69 10.02
CA GLU A 28 13.65 56.37 9.04
C GLU A 28 14.96 55.62 8.88
N ILE A 29 15.29 55.20 7.67
CA ILE A 29 16.56 54.53 7.39
C ILE A 29 17.52 55.55 6.79
N ASN A 30 18.61 55.79 7.50
CA ASN A 30 19.64 56.73 7.09
C ASN A 30 20.81 55.98 6.43
N HIS A 31 20.97 56.22 5.14
CA HIS A 31 22.05 55.72 4.30
C HIS A 31 23.06 56.85 4.12
N GLY A 32 24.29 56.67 4.57
CA GLY A 32 25.33 57.70 4.46
C GLY A 32 25.47 58.22 3.03
N GLY A 33 24.99 59.46 2.80
CA GLY A 33 25.09 60.16 1.53
C GLY A 33 23.80 60.31 0.71
N HIS A 34 22.64 59.77 1.12
CA HIS A 34 21.34 59.95 0.44
C HIS A 34 20.26 60.44 1.41
N ALA A 35 19.14 60.99 0.90
CA ALA A 35 18.03 61.41 1.74
C ALA A 35 17.45 60.22 2.52
N PRO A 36 17.10 60.40 3.81
CA PRO A 36 16.56 59.30 4.62
C PRO A 36 15.23 58.82 4.04
N VAL A 37 15.07 57.49 3.95
CA VAL A 37 13.82 56.88 3.50
C VAL A 37 12.94 56.65 4.73
N ARG A 38 11.67 57.06 4.64
CA ARG A 38 10.74 57.04 5.77
C ARG A 38 9.58 56.08 5.49
N TYR A 39 9.37 55.15 6.41
CA TYR A 39 8.29 54.16 6.35
C TYR A 39 7.36 54.32 7.55
N ALA A 40 6.06 54.18 7.34
CA ALA A 40 5.08 54.21 8.43
C ALA A 40 5.02 52.83 9.12
N ILE A 41 4.99 52.79 10.45
CA ILE A 41 5.09 51.54 11.23
C ILE A 41 3.95 50.55 10.90
N ASN A 42 2.77 51.05 10.51
CA ASN A 42 1.61 50.26 10.11
C ASN A 42 1.75 49.56 8.74
N GLU A 43 2.71 49.99 7.94
CA GLU A 43 3.10 49.43 6.64
C GLU A 43 4.31 48.50 6.74
N LEU A 44 4.84 48.31 7.96
CA LEU A 44 5.96 47.40 8.22
C LEU A 44 5.44 45.99 8.52
N ASN A 45 6.20 45.00 8.05
CA ASN A 45 6.06 43.62 8.47
C ASN A 45 7.28 43.22 9.27
N LEU A 46 7.06 42.67 10.46
CA LEU A 46 8.13 42.11 11.30
C LEU A 46 8.24 40.62 10.99
N SER A 47 9.45 40.16 10.64
CA SER A 47 9.69 38.72 10.55
C SER A 47 9.79 38.10 11.95
N SER A 48 9.52 36.79 12.05
CA SER A 48 9.45 36.11 13.34
C SER A 48 10.82 36.04 14.02
N ALA A 49 10.83 36.41 15.30
CA ALA A 49 11.97 36.31 16.20
C ALA A 49 12.34 34.83 16.48
N ILE A 50 13.16 34.22 15.62
CA ILE A 50 13.87 32.99 15.98
C ILE A 50 14.90 33.34 17.06
N ALA A 51 15.01 32.53 18.11
CA ALA A 51 16.01 32.75 19.17
C ALA A 51 17.42 32.71 18.56
N GLY A 52 18.20 33.79 18.75
CA GLY A 52 19.53 33.95 18.15
C GLY A 52 19.57 34.71 16.81
N ILE A 53 18.43 35.21 16.32
CA ILE A 53 18.33 36.05 15.12
C ILE A 53 17.63 37.37 15.48
N ALA A 54 18.13 38.48 14.91
CA ALA A 54 17.56 39.82 15.08
C ALA A 54 16.17 39.92 14.44
N ASP A 55 15.31 40.78 14.96
CA ASP A 55 14.01 41.05 14.31
C ASP A 55 14.23 41.84 13.01
N GLU A 56 14.00 41.18 11.87
CA GLU A 56 14.08 41.79 10.55
C GLU A 56 12.81 42.59 10.25
N LEU A 57 12.98 43.84 9.81
CA LEU A 57 11.92 44.65 9.22
C LEU A 57 11.85 44.38 7.73
N SER A 58 10.66 44.07 7.24
CA SER A 58 10.35 44.03 5.81
C SER A 58 9.43 45.19 5.45
N PHE A 59 9.74 45.85 4.35
CA PHE A 59 9.03 47.00 3.81
C PHE A 59 8.20 46.58 2.58
N ASP A 60 7.09 47.27 2.30
CA ASP A 60 6.17 46.93 1.20
C ASP A 60 6.80 47.10 -0.21
N ASP A 61 7.89 47.86 -0.33
CA ASP A 61 8.70 47.99 -1.54
C ASP A 61 9.67 46.80 -1.78
N GLY A 62 9.61 45.78 -0.90
CA GLY A 62 10.48 44.62 -0.93
C GLY A 62 11.84 44.85 -0.29
N GLY A 63 12.09 46.02 0.30
CA GLY A 63 13.27 46.27 1.11
C GLY A 63 13.26 45.48 2.41
N ARG A 64 14.44 45.24 3.00
CA ARG A 64 14.57 44.62 4.32
C ARG A 64 15.66 45.26 5.18
N PHE A 65 15.47 45.32 6.49
CA PHE A 65 16.46 45.81 7.45
C PHE A 65 16.69 44.79 8.57
N ILE A 66 17.94 44.37 8.73
CA ILE A 66 18.36 43.40 9.75
C ILE A 66 19.28 44.12 10.75
N PRO A 67 18.89 44.26 12.03
CA PRO A 67 19.77 44.79 13.08
C PRO A 67 21.07 43.99 13.22
N LEU A 68 22.18 44.66 13.53
CA LEU A 68 23.46 43.99 13.83
C LEU A 68 23.42 43.22 15.15
N ASP A 69 22.63 43.70 16.11
CA ASP A 69 22.41 43.02 17.38
C ASP A 69 21.36 41.92 17.18
N THR A 70 21.80 40.67 17.30
CA THR A 70 21.00 39.46 17.09
C THR A 70 19.92 39.26 18.15
N GLU A 71 20.01 39.94 19.29
CA GLU A 71 18.98 39.90 20.35
C GLU A 71 18.02 41.10 20.28
N PHE A 72 18.25 42.02 19.35
CA PHE A 72 17.44 43.23 19.24
C PHE A 72 15.98 42.91 18.88
N ARG A 73 15.05 43.56 19.60
CA ARG A 73 13.60 43.47 19.37
C ARG A 73 13.02 44.87 19.19
N TRP A 74 12.20 45.06 18.15
CA TRP A 74 11.61 46.37 17.88
C TRP A 74 10.55 46.73 18.95
N PRO A 75 10.52 47.98 19.44
CA PRO A 75 9.62 48.39 20.53
C PRO A 75 8.18 48.67 20.07
N PHE A 76 7.80 48.28 18.84
CA PHE A 76 6.49 48.53 18.25
C PHE A 76 5.88 47.25 17.68
N ASN A 77 4.55 47.16 17.70
CA ASN A 77 3.81 46.06 17.09
C ASN A 77 3.53 46.39 15.61
N ALA A 78 4.22 45.72 14.70
CA ALA A 78 3.88 45.70 13.28
C ALA A 78 3.04 44.46 12.94
N LYS A 79 2.59 44.32 11.68
CA LYS A 79 1.86 43.12 11.25
C LYS A 79 2.79 41.90 11.38
N SER A 80 2.33 40.84 12.05
CA SER A 80 3.09 39.61 12.26
C SER A 80 2.25 38.36 11.94
N HIS A 81 2.89 37.32 11.39
CA HIS A 81 2.28 36.02 11.13
C HIS A 81 2.30 35.15 12.40
N HIS A 82 1.53 35.51 13.43
CA HIS A 82 1.56 34.88 14.76
C HIS A 82 1.06 33.42 14.86
N SER A 83 0.35 32.88 13.86
CA SER A 83 -0.31 31.56 13.97
C SER A 83 0.66 30.39 13.87
N LEU A 84 1.64 30.42 12.95
CA LEU A 84 2.68 29.40 12.86
C LEU A 84 3.61 29.43 14.08
N GLU A 85 3.98 30.62 14.53
CA GLU A 85 4.90 30.84 15.65
C GLU A 85 4.39 30.26 16.97
N ARG A 86 3.07 30.32 17.22
CA ARG A 86 2.45 29.70 18.41
C ARG A 86 2.51 28.17 18.39
N LEU A 87 2.45 27.56 17.21
CA LEU A 87 2.58 26.12 17.03
C LEU A 87 4.04 25.69 17.19
N GLU A 88 4.98 26.44 16.61
CA GLU A 88 6.42 26.17 16.71
C GLU A 88 6.98 26.35 18.13
N LYS A 89 6.41 27.26 18.93
CA LYS A 89 6.84 27.46 20.34
C LYS A 89 6.20 26.48 21.33
N ASN A 90 5.12 25.80 20.94
CA ASN A 90 4.43 24.87 21.82
C ASN A 90 5.11 23.49 21.80
N LYS A 91 5.86 23.17 22.86
CA LYS A 91 6.55 21.88 23.02
C LYS A 91 5.61 20.68 22.85
N TRP A 92 4.35 20.80 23.28
CA TRP A 92 3.35 19.75 23.10
C TRP A 92 2.90 19.61 21.64
N ALA A 93 2.83 20.70 20.88
CA ALA A 93 2.54 20.65 19.45
C ALA A 93 3.69 20.02 18.66
N ILE A 94 4.94 20.31 19.02
CA ILE A 94 6.12 19.65 18.43
C ILE A 94 6.12 18.16 18.75
N ILE A 95 5.95 17.77 20.02
CA ILE A 95 5.88 16.35 20.41
C ILE A 95 4.70 15.66 19.70
N ALA A 96 3.54 16.30 19.64
CA ALA A 96 2.39 15.77 18.91
C ALA A 96 2.72 15.61 17.42
N ALA A 97 3.37 16.56 16.77
CA ALA A 97 3.75 16.45 15.36
C ALA A 97 4.74 15.30 15.12
N ILE A 98 5.71 15.08 16.01
CA ILE A 98 6.68 13.97 15.95
C ILE A 98 5.98 12.61 16.06
N VAL A 99 4.86 12.51 16.77
CA VAL A 99 4.12 11.24 16.94
C VAL A 99 3.04 11.07 15.89
N VAL A 100 2.25 12.11 15.64
CA VAL A 100 1.10 12.10 14.72
C VAL A 100 1.57 11.97 13.28
N THR A 101 2.68 12.60 12.88
CA THR A 101 3.13 12.54 11.49
C THR A 101 3.53 11.12 11.07
N PRO A 102 4.36 10.37 11.83
CA PRO A 102 4.63 8.97 11.53
C PRO A 102 3.38 8.08 11.61
N LEU A 103 2.49 8.31 12.57
CA LEU A 103 1.23 7.54 12.67
C LEU A 103 0.31 7.79 11.49
N PHE A 104 0.18 9.04 11.06
CA PHE A 104 -0.61 9.42 9.89
C PHE A 104 0.01 8.86 8.62
N MET A 105 1.34 8.93 8.48
CA MET A 105 2.05 8.32 7.36
C MET A 105 1.83 6.81 7.35
N TRP A 106 1.99 6.13 8.48
CA TRP A 106 1.68 4.70 8.62
C TRP A 106 0.22 4.38 8.24
N PHE A 107 -0.74 5.16 8.72
CA PHE A 107 -2.15 4.98 8.37
C PHE A 107 -2.40 5.14 6.87
N MET A 108 -1.82 6.18 6.25
CA MET A 108 -1.93 6.40 4.80
C MET A 108 -1.32 5.23 4.02
N LEU A 109 -0.13 4.77 4.41
CA LEU A 109 0.60 3.69 3.76
C LEU A 109 -0.08 2.33 3.88
N TYR A 110 -0.57 1.98 5.07
CA TYR A 110 -1.03 0.62 5.36
C TYR A 110 -2.54 0.45 5.35
N LYS A 111 -3.32 1.55 5.33
CA LYS A 111 -4.79 1.48 5.27
C LYS A 111 -5.36 2.18 4.04
N VAL A 112 -4.98 3.44 3.80
CA VAL A 112 -5.64 4.25 2.75
C VAL A 112 -5.21 3.81 1.35
N VAL A 113 -3.91 3.75 1.08
CA VAL A 113 -3.38 3.39 -0.25
C VAL A 113 -3.81 1.98 -0.67
N PRO A 114 -3.65 0.92 0.16
CA PRO A 114 -4.18 -0.41 -0.12
C PRO A 114 -5.68 -0.41 -0.42
N ALA A 115 -6.49 0.30 0.37
CA ALA A 115 -7.93 0.32 0.18
C ALA A 115 -8.34 0.95 -1.16
N ILE A 116 -7.68 2.05 -1.55
CA ILE A 116 -7.90 2.69 -2.86
C ILE A 116 -7.53 1.72 -3.98
N ALA A 117 -6.39 1.03 -3.88
CA ALA A 117 -5.94 0.08 -4.89
C ALA A 117 -6.95 -1.07 -5.08
N VAL A 118 -7.45 -1.64 -3.99
CA VAL A 118 -8.43 -2.73 -4.00
C VAL A 118 -9.77 -2.27 -4.56
N TYR A 119 -10.28 -1.10 -4.14
CA TYR A 119 -11.56 -0.58 -4.63
C TYR A 119 -11.50 -0.21 -6.12
N SER A 120 -10.31 0.10 -6.64
CA SER A 120 -10.11 0.41 -8.06
C SER A 120 -10.13 -0.83 -8.96
N VAL A 121 -10.01 -2.04 -8.41
CA VAL A 121 -9.93 -3.29 -9.18
C VAL A 121 -11.18 -3.51 -10.05
N ASP A 122 -12.37 -3.21 -9.53
CA ASP A 122 -13.62 -3.39 -10.26
C ASP A 122 -13.78 -2.44 -11.47
N THR A 123 -12.90 -1.44 -11.60
CA THR A 123 -12.87 -0.50 -12.72
C THR A 123 -11.81 -0.86 -13.78
N LEU A 124 -11.01 -1.89 -13.54
CA LEU A 124 -9.95 -2.28 -14.46
C LEU A 124 -10.56 -2.85 -15.76
N PRO A 125 -10.07 -2.42 -16.93
CA PRO A 125 -10.48 -3.03 -18.20
C PRO A 125 -10.14 -4.52 -18.24
N HIS A 126 -11.03 -5.32 -18.81
CA HIS A 126 -10.82 -6.78 -18.97
C HIS A 126 -9.49 -7.13 -19.63
N SER A 127 -9.00 -6.32 -20.59
CA SER A 127 -7.71 -6.54 -21.23
C SER A 127 -6.53 -6.49 -20.26
N VAL A 128 -6.61 -5.64 -19.22
CA VAL A 128 -5.57 -5.54 -18.20
C VAL A 128 -5.56 -6.81 -17.35
N VAL A 129 -6.74 -7.26 -16.91
CA VAL A 129 -6.88 -8.50 -16.12
C VAL A 129 -6.40 -9.72 -16.92
N GLU A 130 -6.76 -9.80 -18.21
CA GLU A 130 -6.31 -10.89 -19.09
C GLU A 130 -4.78 -10.89 -19.23
N GLN A 131 -4.19 -9.72 -19.50
CA GLN A 131 -2.75 -9.58 -19.66
C GLN A 131 -1.99 -9.89 -18.36
N MET A 132 -2.48 -9.41 -17.22
CA MET A 132 -1.92 -9.72 -15.91
C MET A 132 -1.92 -11.23 -15.66
N GLY A 133 -3.03 -11.91 -16.00
CA GLY A 133 -3.13 -13.35 -15.87
C GLY A 133 -2.14 -14.09 -16.77
N GLU A 134 -2.05 -13.75 -18.05
CA GLU A 134 -1.19 -14.45 -19.01
C GLU A 134 0.30 -14.27 -18.65
N GLN A 135 0.69 -13.06 -18.24
CA GLN A 135 2.06 -12.80 -17.77
C GLN A 135 2.39 -13.56 -16.48
N SER A 136 1.47 -13.54 -15.51
CA SER A 136 1.65 -14.28 -14.25
C SER A 136 1.78 -15.78 -14.53
N PHE A 137 0.92 -16.31 -15.39
CA PHE A 137 0.94 -17.71 -15.77
C PHE A 137 2.23 -18.10 -16.48
N ALA A 138 2.73 -17.28 -17.41
CA ALA A 138 3.98 -17.55 -18.11
C ALA A 138 5.17 -17.64 -17.14
N VAL A 139 5.22 -16.78 -16.13
CA VAL A 139 6.26 -16.80 -15.10
C VAL A 139 6.13 -18.04 -14.21
N ILE A 140 4.93 -18.31 -13.67
CA ILE A 140 4.68 -19.48 -12.81
C ILE A 140 4.98 -20.77 -13.56
N LYS A 141 4.53 -20.88 -14.80
CA LYS A 141 4.76 -22.05 -15.64
C LYS A 141 6.24 -22.31 -15.86
N LYS A 142 7.06 -21.26 -16.00
CA LYS A 142 8.50 -21.42 -16.19
C LYS A 142 9.25 -21.77 -14.90
N LEU A 143 8.76 -21.29 -13.75
CA LEU A 143 9.48 -21.39 -12.48
C LEU A 143 9.06 -22.57 -11.60
N ALA A 144 7.81 -23.01 -11.71
CA ALA A 144 7.22 -23.91 -10.72
C ALA A 144 6.33 -25.02 -11.29
N LEU A 145 6.06 -25.05 -12.60
CA LEU A 145 5.18 -26.06 -13.20
C LEU A 145 5.89 -26.89 -14.27
N ASP A 146 5.69 -28.19 -14.19
CA ASP A 146 6.08 -29.17 -15.21
C ASP A 146 4.83 -29.70 -15.93
N PRO A 147 4.96 -30.24 -17.15
CA PRO A 147 3.85 -30.90 -17.84
C PRO A 147 3.20 -31.97 -16.95
N THR A 148 1.87 -32.05 -16.98
CA THR A 148 1.12 -33.06 -16.21
C THR A 148 1.47 -34.48 -16.64
N GLU A 149 1.58 -35.36 -15.65
CA GLU A 149 1.73 -36.80 -15.76
C GLU A 149 0.42 -37.55 -15.45
N LEU A 150 -0.67 -36.82 -15.15
CA LEU A 150 -1.98 -37.42 -14.86
C LEU A 150 -2.52 -38.18 -16.08
N PRO A 151 -3.12 -39.37 -15.89
CA PRO A 151 -3.84 -40.07 -16.93
C PRO A 151 -4.93 -39.19 -17.58
N ALA A 152 -5.06 -39.26 -18.90
CA ALA A 152 -6.04 -38.47 -19.64
C ALA A 152 -7.50 -38.71 -19.17
N GLU A 153 -7.81 -39.93 -18.70
CA GLU A 153 -9.11 -40.27 -18.13
C GLU A 153 -9.40 -39.52 -16.83
N GLN A 154 -8.40 -39.39 -15.95
CA GLN A 154 -8.53 -38.63 -14.71
C GLN A 154 -8.71 -37.14 -15.01
N GLN A 155 -7.92 -36.58 -15.93
CA GLN A 155 -8.07 -35.20 -16.38
C GLN A 155 -9.47 -34.95 -16.95
N ALA A 156 -9.97 -35.84 -17.81
CA ALA A 156 -11.30 -35.74 -18.40
C ALA A 156 -12.41 -35.80 -17.34
N THR A 157 -12.28 -36.68 -16.34
CA THR A 157 -13.23 -36.79 -15.23
C THR A 157 -13.30 -35.50 -14.42
N VAL A 158 -12.15 -34.95 -14.03
CA VAL A 158 -12.11 -33.68 -13.27
C VAL A 158 -12.63 -32.52 -14.13
N GLN A 159 -12.25 -32.46 -15.41
CA GLN A 159 -12.76 -31.45 -16.34
C GLN A 159 -14.28 -31.53 -16.53
N GLN A 160 -14.85 -32.74 -16.57
CA GLN A 160 -16.29 -32.94 -16.66
C GLN A 160 -16.99 -32.46 -15.40
N HIS A 161 -16.49 -32.81 -14.21
CA HIS A 161 -17.03 -32.29 -12.95
C HIS A 161 -16.98 -30.77 -12.90
N PHE A 162 -15.85 -30.17 -13.27
CA PHE A 162 -15.68 -28.72 -13.33
C PHE A 162 -16.70 -28.08 -14.29
N ASN A 163 -16.80 -28.58 -15.52
CA ASN A 163 -17.76 -28.06 -16.50
C ASN A 163 -19.21 -28.19 -16.04
N THR A 164 -19.56 -29.27 -15.35
CA THR A 164 -20.91 -29.48 -14.78
C THR A 164 -21.22 -28.45 -13.70
N MET A 165 -20.25 -28.14 -12.84
CA MET A 165 -20.41 -27.07 -11.84
C MET A 165 -20.57 -25.71 -12.51
N LEU A 166 -19.75 -25.39 -13.53
CA LEU A 166 -19.88 -24.13 -14.27
C LEU A 166 -21.27 -23.99 -14.92
N ASP A 167 -21.78 -25.05 -15.55
CA ASP A 167 -23.11 -25.04 -16.17
C ASP A 167 -24.22 -24.82 -15.14
N ALA A 168 -24.14 -25.51 -13.99
CA ALA A 168 -25.13 -25.39 -12.92
C ALA A 168 -25.11 -24.00 -12.24
N LEU A 169 -23.94 -23.34 -12.20
CA LEU A 169 -23.75 -22.00 -11.65
C LEU A 169 -23.92 -20.88 -12.70
N ALA A 170 -24.23 -21.22 -13.95
CA ALA A 170 -24.31 -20.29 -15.07
C ALA A 170 -23.03 -19.45 -15.27
N LEU A 171 -21.86 -20.07 -15.04
CA LEU A 171 -20.54 -19.45 -15.23
C LEU A 171 -19.99 -19.73 -16.63
N GLU A 172 -19.37 -18.72 -17.23
CA GLU A 172 -18.84 -18.83 -18.59
C GLU A 172 -17.56 -19.66 -18.66
N LYS A 173 -17.59 -20.77 -19.42
CA LYS A 173 -16.42 -21.64 -19.66
C LYS A 173 -15.26 -20.97 -20.42
N SER A 174 -15.52 -19.85 -21.09
CA SER A 174 -14.50 -18.99 -21.72
C SER A 174 -13.63 -18.29 -20.68
N VAL A 175 -14.22 -17.90 -19.55
CA VAL A 175 -13.55 -17.23 -18.44
C VAL A 175 -12.89 -18.26 -17.54
N TYR A 176 -13.67 -19.23 -17.05
CA TYR A 176 -13.23 -20.24 -16.09
C TYR A 176 -12.63 -21.44 -16.81
N ARG A 177 -11.29 -21.52 -16.80
CA ARG A 177 -10.52 -22.50 -17.56
C ARG A 177 -9.71 -23.38 -16.61
N LEU A 178 -9.85 -24.71 -16.70
CA LEU A 178 -9.09 -25.64 -15.88
C LEU A 178 -7.83 -26.11 -16.61
N SER A 179 -6.73 -26.30 -15.88
CA SER A 179 -5.49 -26.86 -16.42
C SER A 179 -4.77 -27.70 -15.37
N PHE A 180 -4.04 -28.73 -15.82
CA PHE A 180 -3.31 -29.65 -14.96
C PHE A 180 -1.80 -29.51 -15.18
N TYR A 181 -1.05 -29.51 -14.09
CA TYR A 181 0.41 -29.42 -14.11
C TYR A 181 0.99 -30.20 -12.94
N LYS A 182 2.16 -30.80 -13.15
CA LYS A 182 2.95 -31.31 -12.04
C LYS A 182 3.66 -30.14 -11.35
N SER A 183 3.75 -30.16 -10.02
CA SER A 183 4.54 -29.15 -9.32
C SER A 183 5.18 -29.70 -8.06
N GLN A 184 6.47 -30.00 -8.15
CA GLN A 184 7.25 -30.35 -6.95
C GLN A 184 7.36 -29.16 -5.98
N SER A 185 7.33 -27.93 -6.51
CA SER A 185 7.48 -26.73 -5.71
C SER A 185 6.22 -26.42 -4.91
N PHE A 186 5.03 -26.56 -5.51
CA PHE A 186 3.75 -26.35 -4.82
C PHE A 186 3.21 -27.60 -4.11
N GLY A 187 3.64 -28.81 -4.50
CA GLY A 187 3.08 -30.05 -3.97
C GLY A 187 1.60 -30.19 -4.31
N ALA A 188 0.81 -30.78 -3.41
CA ALA A 188 -0.64 -30.88 -3.57
C ALA A 188 -1.27 -29.50 -3.41
N ASN A 189 -1.66 -28.86 -4.52
CA ASN A 189 -2.20 -27.51 -4.53
C ASN A 189 -3.18 -27.27 -5.70
N ALA A 190 -4.01 -26.25 -5.57
CA ALA A 190 -4.74 -25.63 -6.67
C ALA A 190 -4.66 -24.12 -6.52
N PHE A 191 -4.71 -23.38 -7.63
CA PHE A 191 -4.69 -21.93 -7.55
C PHE A 191 -5.37 -21.25 -8.75
N ALA A 192 -6.01 -20.12 -8.48
CA ALA A 192 -6.66 -19.28 -9.46
C ALA A 192 -5.83 -18.06 -9.91
N LEU A 193 -5.75 -17.87 -11.22
CA LEU A 193 -5.09 -16.73 -11.86
C LEU A 193 -6.09 -15.60 -12.19
N PRO A 194 -5.61 -14.34 -12.31
CA PRO A 194 -6.45 -13.18 -12.61
C PRO A 194 -7.45 -13.36 -13.76
N HIS A 195 -7.05 -14.05 -14.83
CA HIS A 195 -7.88 -14.27 -16.02
C HIS A 195 -8.82 -15.50 -15.93
N GLY A 196 -9.10 -15.99 -14.72
CA GLY A 196 -10.03 -17.10 -14.50
C GLY A 196 -9.48 -18.50 -14.82
N ARG A 197 -8.17 -18.65 -15.02
CA ARG A 197 -7.58 -19.98 -15.15
C ARG A 197 -7.32 -20.55 -13.77
N ILE A 198 -7.78 -21.76 -13.55
CA ILE A 198 -7.54 -22.54 -12.35
C ILE A 198 -6.56 -23.65 -12.72
N VAL A 199 -5.47 -23.72 -11.97
CA VAL A 199 -4.47 -24.78 -12.09
C VAL A 199 -4.66 -25.75 -10.95
N VAL A 200 -4.75 -27.04 -11.27
CA VAL A 200 -4.74 -28.14 -10.29
C VAL A 200 -3.43 -28.89 -10.45
N THR A 201 -2.72 -29.11 -9.34
CA THR A 201 -1.51 -29.92 -9.40
C THR A 201 -1.82 -31.41 -9.49
N ASP A 202 -0.94 -32.16 -10.16
CA ASP A 202 -1.03 -33.61 -10.23
C ASP A 202 -1.08 -34.24 -8.82
N GLU A 203 -0.29 -33.70 -7.91
CA GLU A 203 -0.23 -34.10 -6.51
C GLU A 203 -1.60 -33.93 -5.82
N LEU A 204 -2.32 -32.83 -6.06
CA LEU A 204 -3.66 -32.63 -5.51
C LEU A 204 -4.69 -33.57 -6.14
N ALA A 205 -4.66 -33.70 -7.46
CA ALA A 205 -5.59 -34.57 -8.18
C ALA A 205 -5.46 -36.04 -7.73
N ASN A 206 -4.24 -36.48 -7.42
CA ASN A 206 -3.98 -37.80 -6.86
C ASN A 206 -4.35 -37.90 -5.38
N LEU A 207 -4.06 -36.87 -4.57
CA LEU A 207 -4.43 -36.84 -3.15
C LEU A 207 -5.93 -36.97 -2.93
N LEU A 208 -6.74 -36.38 -3.81
CA LEU A 208 -8.21 -36.38 -3.74
C LEU A 208 -8.87 -37.33 -4.75
N ALA A 209 -8.12 -38.27 -5.35
CA ALA A 209 -8.64 -39.18 -6.36
C ALA A 209 -9.86 -39.99 -5.87
N ASP A 210 -9.81 -40.45 -4.62
CA ASP A 210 -10.90 -41.20 -3.97
C ASP A 210 -11.97 -40.29 -3.32
N LYS A 211 -11.80 -38.97 -3.39
CA LYS A 211 -12.68 -37.96 -2.78
C LYS A 211 -13.10 -36.90 -3.81
N PRO A 212 -13.86 -37.27 -4.85
CA PRO A 212 -14.20 -36.36 -5.95
C PRO A 212 -14.98 -35.12 -5.51
N ASN A 213 -15.80 -35.21 -4.45
CA ASN A 213 -16.52 -34.04 -3.93
C ASN A 213 -15.60 -33.09 -3.15
N ALA A 214 -14.58 -33.61 -2.46
CA ALA A 214 -13.56 -32.77 -1.83
C ALA A 214 -12.78 -31.99 -2.90
N LEU A 215 -12.47 -32.60 -4.05
CA LEU A 215 -11.86 -31.88 -5.16
C LEU A 215 -12.79 -30.80 -5.75
N LYS A 216 -14.10 -31.06 -5.87
CA LYS A 216 -15.08 -30.04 -6.26
C LYS A 216 -15.10 -28.87 -5.28
N ALA A 217 -15.03 -29.16 -3.98
CA ALA A 217 -14.97 -28.17 -2.92
C ALA A 217 -13.75 -27.23 -3.07
N VAL A 218 -12.56 -27.79 -3.35
CA VAL A 218 -11.36 -26.99 -3.68
C VAL A 218 -11.57 -26.15 -4.94
N LEU A 219 -12.11 -26.74 -6.02
CA LEU A 219 -12.35 -25.99 -7.26
C LEU A 219 -13.35 -24.84 -7.08
N LEU A 220 -14.37 -25.00 -6.23
CA LEU A 220 -15.33 -23.93 -5.92
C LEU A 220 -14.66 -22.80 -5.11
N HIS A 221 -13.72 -23.13 -4.23
CA HIS A 221 -12.88 -22.15 -3.52
C HIS A 221 -12.02 -21.35 -4.50
N GLU A 222 -11.37 -22.02 -5.45
CA GLU A 222 -10.60 -21.35 -6.50
C GLU A 222 -11.48 -20.47 -7.40
N ILE A 223 -12.69 -20.91 -7.73
CA ILE A 223 -13.67 -20.06 -8.43
C ILE A 223 -14.00 -18.83 -7.57
N GLY A 224 -14.15 -18.98 -6.25
CA GLY A 224 -14.34 -17.88 -5.31
C GLY A 224 -13.23 -16.84 -5.41
N HIS A 225 -11.96 -17.25 -5.48
CA HIS A 225 -10.84 -16.33 -5.68
C HIS A 225 -10.93 -15.54 -6.99
N VAL A 226 -11.40 -16.17 -8.07
CA VAL A 226 -11.65 -15.48 -9.35
C VAL A 226 -12.82 -14.51 -9.22
N VAL A 227 -13.95 -14.93 -8.65
CA VAL A 227 -15.16 -14.12 -8.47
C VAL A 227 -14.86 -12.84 -7.68
N HIS A 228 -14.08 -12.95 -6.62
CA HIS A 228 -13.68 -11.82 -5.79
C HIS A 228 -12.39 -11.12 -6.27
N GLN A 229 -11.84 -11.52 -7.41
CA GLN A 229 -10.64 -10.93 -8.04
C GLN A 229 -9.43 -10.85 -7.08
N HIS A 230 -9.26 -11.85 -6.20
CA HIS A 230 -8.27 -11.82 -5.12
C HIS A 230 -6.83 -11.64 -5.63
N SER A 231 -6.43 -12.37 -6.68
CA SER A 231 -5.10 -12.25 -7.29
C SER A 231 -4.84 -10.85 -7.87
N VAL A 232 -5.87 -10.18 -8.41
CA VAL A 232 -5.77 -8.80 -8.91
C VAL A 232 -5.62 -7.82 -7.75
N ARG A 233 -6.46 -7.97 -6.71
CA ARG A 233 -6.42 -7.14 -5.49
C ARG A 233 -5.07 -7.21 -4.78
N ILE A 234 -4.48 -8.39 -4.62
CA ILE A 234 -3.15 -8.57 -4.02
C ILE A 234 -2.06 -7.92 -4.88
N THR A 235 -2.14 -8.09 -6.20
CA THR A 235 -1.15 -7.50 -7.11
C THR A 235 -1.24 -5.98 -7.11
N ALA A 236 -2.46 -5.42 -7.15
CA ALA A 236 -2.70 -3.99 -7.08
C ALA A 236 -2.23 -3.39 -5.75
N GLN A 237 -2.54 -4.04 -4.63
CA GLN A 237 -2.07 -3.64 -3.30
C GLN A 237 -0.54 -3.64 -3.23
N SER A 238 0.11 -4.70 -3.71
CA SER A 238 1.57 -4.83 -3.70
C SER A 238 2.22 -3.75 -4.56
N ALA A 239 1.72 -3.52 -5.77
CA ALA A 239 2.20 -2.47 -6.67
C ALA A 239 2.04 -1.07 -6.05
N ALA A 240 0.87 -0.76 -5.48
CA ALA A 240 0.63 0.51 -4.82
C ALA A 240 1.58 0.74 -3.63
N SER A 241 1.80 -0.30 -2.81
CA SER A 241 2.74 -0.24 -1.69
C SER A 241 4.17 0.05 -2.17
N THR A 242 4.63 -0.65 -3.21
CA THR A 242 5.95 -0.43 -3.81
C THR A 242 6.10 0.99 -4.36
N ILE A 243 5.10 1.50 -5.08
CA ILE A 243 5.13 2.86 -5.65
C ILE A 243 5.26 3.89 -4.53
N VAL A 244 4.48 3.75 -3.45
CA VAL A 244 4.53 4.74 -2.38
C VAL A 244 5.84 4.68 -1.61
N LEU A 245 6.39 3.49 -1.37
CA LEU A 245 7.72 3.35 -0.77
C LEU A 245 8.79 4.01 -1.67
N ALA A 246 8.72 3.83 -2.99
CA ALA A 246 9.63 4.49 -3.93
C ALA A 246 9.54 6.02 -3.86
N VAL A 247 8.34 6.58 -3.75
CA VAL A 247 8.12 8.04 -3.63
C VAL A 247 8.70 8.59 -2.32
N ILE A 248 8.59 7.86 -1.21
CA ILE A 248 9.07 8.31 0.10
C ILE A 248 10.59 8.27 0.20
N PHE A 249 11.20 7.17 -0.25
CA PHE A 249 12.63 6.93 -0.04
C PHE A 249 13.51 7.39 -1.20
N GLY A 250 12.93 7.71 -2.37
CA GLY A 250 13.65 8.22 -3.54
C GLY A 250 14.55 7.20 -4.23
N ASP A 251 14.61 5.96 -3.74
CA ASP A 251 15.37 4.83 -4.29
C ASP A 251 14.63 3.51 -3.94
N LEU A 252 14.75 2.53 -4.83
CA LEU A 252 14.33 1.15 -4.63
C LEU A 252 15.17 0.40 -3.57
N GLU A 253 16.42 0.80 -3.32
CA GLU A 253 17.29 0.15 -2.33
C GLU A 253 16.77 0.33 -0.88
N GLY A 254 16.23 1.50 -0.54
CA GLY A 254 15.61 1.77 0.78
C GLY A 254 14.28 1.03 1.01
N ILE A 255 13.61 0.59 -0.07
CA ILE A 255 12.38 -0.20 -0.01
C ILE A 255 12.66 -1.58 0.58
N ALA A 256 13.83 -2.17 0.29
CA ALA A 256 14.20 -3.50 0.79
C ALA A 256 14.28 -3.53 2.33
N GLU A 257 14.81 -2.49 2.96
CA GLU A 257 14.96 -2.42 4.42
C GLU A 257 13.60 -2.24 5.14
N VAL A 258 12.65 -1.51 4.53
CA VAL A 258 11.29 -1.30 5.06
C VAL A 258 10.35 -2.48 4.76
N ALA A 259 10.51 -3.14 3.60
CA ALA A 259 9.77 -4.35 3.25
C ALA A 259 10.14 -5.53 4.16
N LEU A 260 11.38 -5.57 4.67
CA LEU A 260 11.82 -6.51 5.72
C LEU A 260 11.26 -6.15 7.11
N GLY A 261 10.64 -4.98 7.25
CA GLY A 261 9.93 -4.54 8.45
C GLY A 261 8.58 -5.27 8.60
N THR A 262 8.43 -5.98 9.71
CA THR A 262 7.28 -6.80 10.12
C THR A 262 5.87 -6.20 9.87
N GLY A 263 5.72 -4.87 9.78
CA GLY A 263 4.44 -4.19 9.58
C GLY A 263 3.76 -4.45 8.23
N ALA A 264 4.51 -4.59 7.13
CA ALA A 264 3.94 -4.92 5.82
C ALA A 264 3.39 -6.35 5.78
N SER A 265 4.12 -7.28 6.40
CA SER A 265 3.72 -8.69 6.50
C SER A 265 2.43 -8.86 7.30
N PHE A 266 2.22 -8.14 8.41
CA PHE A 266 0.99 -8.24 9.20
C PHE A 266 -0.27 -7.76 8.46
N ALA A 267 -0.16 -6.65 7.72
CA ALA A 267 -1.28 -6.14 6.94
C ALA A 267 -1.65 -7.10 5.78
N GLN A 268 -0.64 -7.68 5.12
CA GLN A 268 -0.83 -8.69 4.08
C GLN A 268 -1.43 -9.99 4.63
N GLN A 269 -1.01 -10.43 5.82
CA GLN A 269 -1.59 -11.59 6.50
C GLN A 269 -3.06 -11.40 6.85
N GLY A 270 -3.44 -10.25 7.41
CA GLY A 270 -4.84 -9.94 7.71
C GLY A 270 -5.71 -9.94 6.46
N PHE A 271 -5.23 -9.29 5.41
CA PHE A 271 -5.91 -9.22 4.11
C PHE A 271 -6.08 -10.60 3.46
N SER A 272 -5.03 -11.43 3.48
CA SER A 272 -5.10 -12.82 3.00
C SER A 272 -6.16 -13.63 3.77
N ARG A 273 -6.26 -13.50 5.10
CA ARG A 273 -7.30 -14.20 5.88
C ARG A 273 -8.72 -13.78 5.50
N ASP A 274 -8.95 -12.52 5.19
CA ASP A 274 -10.27 -12.05 4.76
C ASP A 274 -10.62 -12.60 3.37
N MET A 275 -9.65 -12.69 2.46
CA MET A 275 -9.82 -13.33 1.16
C MET A 275 -10.13 -14.82 1.25
N GLU A 276 -9.45 -15.55 2.13
CA GLU A 276 -9.76 -16.97 2.38
C GLU A 276 -11.20 -17.13 2.90
N ARG A 277 -11.68 -16.23 3.77
CA ARG A 277 -13.07 -16.26 4.26
C ARG A 277 -14.08 -15.97 3.16
N GLU A 278 -13.81 -15.01 2.28
CA GLU A 278 -14.65 -14.71 1.12
C GLU A 278 -14.74 -15.95 0.19
N ALA A 279 -13.60 -16.56 -0.12
CA ALA A 279 -13.53 -17.75 -0.97
C ALA A 279 -14.17 -18.99 -0.32
N ASP A 280 -13.95 -19.23 0.98
CA ASP A 280 -14.60 -20.29 1.75
C ASP A 280 -16.12 -20.10 1.79
N SER A 281 -16.59 -18.88 2.08
CA SER A 281 -18.02 -18.57 2.11
C SER A 281 -18.67 -18.79 0.74
N TYR A 282 -17.99 -18.39 -0.33
CA TYR A 282 -18.44 -18.66 -1.69
C TYR A 282 -18.52 -20.17 -1.93
N ALA A 283 -17.45 -20.92 -1.64
CA ALA A 283 -17.39 -22.36 -1.87
C ALA A 283 -18.48 -23.12 -1.11
N LEU A 284 -18.68 -22.83 0.18
CA LEU A 284 -19.71 -23.46 1.02
C LEU A 284 -21.12 -23.16 0.49
N THR A 285 -21.38 -21.91 0.10
CA THR A 285 -22.67 -21.52 -0.50
C THR A 285 -22.92 -22.27 -1.81
N GLN A 286 -21.91 -22.39 -2.67
CA GLN A 286 -22.07 -23.09 -3.94
C GLN A 286 -22.16 -24.62 -3.77
N LEU A 287 -21.46 -25.19 -2.78
CA LEU A 287 -21.59 -26.62 -2.44
C LEU A 287 -23.03 -26.93 -2.03
N GLU A 288 -23.61 -26.14 -1.13
CA GLU A 288 -24.99 -26.29 -0.69
C GLU A 288 -25.97 -26.16 -1.87
N TYR A 289 -25.80 -25.13 -2.71
CA TYR A 289 -26.63 -24.91 -3.90
C TYR A 289 -26.57 -26.09 -4.88
N LEU A 290 -25.41 -26.71 -5.04
CA LEU A 290 -25.20 -27.87 -5.92
C LEU A 290 -25.57 -29.21 -5.26
N GLY A 291 -26.02 -29.21 -3.99
CA GLY A 291 -26.42 -30.41 -3.26
C GLY A 291 -25.25 -31.25 -2.74
N TYR A 292 -24.06 -30.65 -2.59
CA TYR A 292 -22.89 -31.28 -1.98
C TYR A 292 -22.79 -30.97 -0.48
N SER A 293 -22.02 -31.78 0.24
CA SER A 293 -21.87 -31.63 1.69
C SER A 293 -20.78 -30.61 2.00
N SER A 294 -21.01 -29.74 2.98
CA SER A 294 -19.96 -28.87 3.52
C SER A 294 -18.83 -29.69 4.18
N ASN A 295 -19.09 -30.92 4.60
CA ASN A 295 -18.05 -31.85 5.07
C ASN A 295 -17.03 -32.20 3.96
N ASP A 296 -17.42 -32.17 2.69
CA ASP A 296 -16.48 -32.41 1.58
C ASP A 296 -15.40 -31.31 1.55
N PHE A 297 -15.75 -30.07 1.95
CA PHE A 297 -14.83 -28.96 2.10
C PHE A 297 -13.86 -29.17 3.27
N ALA A 298 -14.39 -29.61 4.42
CA ALA A 298 -13.57 -29.97 5.58
C ALA A 298 -12.58 -31.10 5.25
N ASP A 299 -13.04 -32.15 4.58
CA ASP A 299 -12.23 -33.30 4.17
C ASP A 299 -11.11 -32.91 3.19
N ALA A 300 -11.37 -31.91 2.33
CA ALA A 300 -10.36 -31.36 1.43
C ALA A 300 -9.25 -30.65 2.22
N ILE A 301 -9.62 -29.78 3.17
CA ILE A 301 -8.66 -29.03 3.99
C ILE A 301 -7.82 -30.00 4.84
N GLU A 302 -8.44 -31.01 5.45
CA GLU A 302 -7.72 -32.02 6.25
C GLU A 302 -6.73 -32.83 5.41
N ALA A 303 -7.11 -33.20 4.17
CA ALA A 303 -6.21 -33.90 3.26
C ALA A 303 -5.00 -33.03 2.88
N LEU A 304 -5.23 -31.75 2.55
CA LEU A 304 -4.19 -30.78 2.26
C LEU A 304 -3.26 -30.55 3.46
N GLN A 305 -3.82 -30.43 4.68
CA GLN A 305 -3.06 -30.32 5.92
C GLN A 305 -2.09 -31.49 6.13
N GLY A 306 -2.56 -32.71 5.85
CA GLY A 306 -1.71 -33.91 5.94
C GLY A 306 -0.60 -33.94 4.90
N ALA A 307 -0.79 -33.30 3.74
CA ALA A 307 0.18 -33.30 2.64
C ALA A 307 1.25 -32.20 2.76
N HIS A 308 0.95 -31.07 3.41
CA HIS A 308 1.84 -29.90 3.49
C HIS A 308 2.86 -29.92 4.64
N THR A 309 3.33 -31.09 5.11
CA THR A 309 4.28 -31.17 6.25
C THR A 309 5.71 -30.71 5.95
N THR A 310 6.02 -30.34 4.71
CA THR A 310 7.33 -29.80 4.30
C THR A 310 7.16 -28.45 3.62
N GLU A 311 7.38 -27.36 4.36
CA GLU A 311 7.45 -26.01 3.80
C GLU A 311 8.61 -25.93 2.80
N ASN A 312 8.30 -25.71 1.52
CA ASN A 312 9.31 -25.37 0.53
C ASN A 312 9.73 -23.90 0.72
N GLU A 313 10.69 -23.66 1.61
CA GLU A 313 11.34 -22.37 1.91
C GLU A 313 11.83 -21.61 0.65
N HIS A 314 12.03 -22.29 -0.48
CA HIS A 314 12.62 -21.74 -1.70
C HIS A 314 11.71 -20.78 -2.49
N LEU A 315 10.38 -20.87 -2.38
CA LEU A 315 9.44 -20.03 -3.14
C LEU A 315 9.13 -18.68 -2.48
N LYS A 316 9.32 -18.55 -1.15
CA LYS A 316 8.99 -17.35 -0.35
C LYS A 316 9.76 -16.08 -0.74
N LYS A 317 10.85 -16.19 -1.52
CA LYS A 317 11.79 -15.06 -1.77
C LYS A 317 11.63 -14.34 -3.11
N VAL A 318 10.76 -14.79 -4.01
CA VAL A 318 10.80 -14.33 -5.42
C VAL A 318 9.65 -13.39 -5.79
N ASN A 319 8.42 -13.62 -5.30
CA ASN A 319 7.25 -12.78 -5.64
C ASN A 319 6.08 -13.04 -4.65
N ASN A 320 5.47 -11.98 -4.13
CA ASN A 320 4.29 -12.05 -3.24
C ASN A 320 3.12 -12.83 -3.85
N LEU A 321 2.94 -12.79 -5.18
CA LEU A 321 1.92 -13.59 -5.85
C LEU A 321 2.25 -15.09 -5.79
N LEU A 322 3.51 -15.48 -5.96
CA LEU A 322 3.92 -16.89 -5.84
C LEU A 322 3.77 -17.40 -4.41
N GLU A 323 4.08 -16.55 -3.42
CA GLU A 323 3.86 -16.88 -2.02
C GLU A 323 2.36 -17.08 -1.74
N TYR A 324 1.51 -16.16 -2.20
CA TYR A 324 0.05 -16.30 -2.07
C TYR A 324 -0.48 -17.58 -2.75
N LEU A 325 -0.10 -17.84 -4.01
CA LEU A 325 -0.57 -19.03 -4.74
C LEU A 325 -0.03 -20.34 -4.14
N SER A 326 1.05 -20.30 -3.37
CA SER A 326 1.59 -21.47 -2.67
C SER A 326 1.09 -21.61 -1.24
N SER A 327 0.38 -20.61 -0.71
CA SER A 327 -0.09 -20.60 0.67
C SER A 327 -1.59 -20.32 0.75
N HIS A 328 -2.35 -21.37 1.01
CA HIS A 328 -3.67 -21.25 1.62
C HIS A 328 -3.51 -21.69 3.07
N PRO A 329 -3.40 -20.77 4.05
CA PRO A 329 -3.23 -21.16 5.43
C PRO A 329 -4.44 -21.99 5.85
N SER A 330 -4.18 -23.29 6.03
CA SER A 330 -5.17 -24.20 6.59
C SER A 330 -5.28 -23.88 8.08
N SER A 331 -6.51 -23.75 8.57
CA SER A 331 -6.75 -23.48 9.97
C SER A 331 -7.92 -24.32 10.45
N GLN A 332 -7.84 -24.75 11.71
CA GLN A 332 -8.95 -25.45 12.37
C GLN A 332 -10.25 -24.61 12.30
N GLU A 333 -10.13 -23.27 12.32
CA GLU A 333 -11.25 -22.33 12.13
C GLU A 333 -12.05 -22.62 10.83
N ARG A 334 -11.37 -22.91 9.71
CA ARG A 334 -12.02 -23.19 8.42
C ARG A 334 -12.73 -24.55 8.42
N ILE A 335 -12.08 -25.57 8.98
CA ILE A 335 -12.66 -26.93 9.14
C ILE A 335 -13.90 -26.87 10.03
N ASP A 336 -13.79 -26.21 11.18
CA ASP A 336 -14.90 -26.06 12.12
C ASP A 336 -16.05 -25.27 11.49
N ASN A 337 -15.75 -24.26 10.67
CA ASN A 337 -16.78 -23.50 9.96
C ASN A 337 -17.53 -24.35 8.92
N ALA A 338 -16.82 -25.23 8.20
CA ALA A 338 -17.41 -26.11 7.22
C ALA A 338 -18.27 -27.23 7.85
N ARG A 339 -17.98 -27.63 9.09
CA ARG A 339 -18.71 -28.70 9.81
C ARG A 339 -19.91 -28.23 10.62
N LYS A 340 -20.22 -26.94 10.62
CA LYS A 340 -21.39 -26.36 11.32
C LYS A 340 -22.69 -26.68 10.60
#